data_AF-A0A0E3L3K2-F1
#
_entry.id   AF-A0A0E3L3K2-F1
#
_cell.length_a   1.000
_cell.length_b   1.000
_cell.length_c   1.000
_cell.angle_alpha   90.00
_cell.angle_beta   90.00
_cell.angle_gamma   90.00
#
_symmetry.space_group_name_H-M   'P 1'
#
loop_
_entity.id
_entity.type
_entity.pdbx_description
1 polymer ?
#
loop_
_entity_poly.entity_id
_entity_poly.type
_entity_poly.pdbx_seq_one_letter_code
_entity_poly.pdbx_strand_id
1 'polypeptide(L)' 'MMQTFKFRLYPTTTQAIQLNQHIGSCRFVYNWALDQKIKTYEQTGESISRFDLNKLIPTLKASNEWLGEVNSQSLQGDD' A
#
# COMPACT_ATOMS: atom_id res chain seq x y z
N MET A 1 12.31 -14.32 -30.02
CA MET A 1 13.18 -14.57 -28.85
C MET A 1 13.05 -13.38 -27.93
N MET A 2 12.56 -13.56 -26.70
CA MET A 2 12.36 -12.45 -25.76
C MET A 2 13.72 -12.08 -25.15
N GLN A 3 14.22 -10.88 -25.44
CA GLN A 3 15.43 -10.38 -24.80
C GLN A 3 15.06 -9.84 -23.42
N THR A 4 15.83 -10.19 -22.39
CA THR A 4 15.69 -9.65 -21.05
C THR A 4 17.00 -8.99 -20.62
N PHE A 5 16.88 -7.90 -19.87
CA PHE A 5 18.02 -7.13 -19.38
C PHE A 5 17.92 -7.00 -17.86
N LYS A 6 19.07 -7.11 -17.20
CA LYS A 6 19.19 -6.95 -15.75
C LYS A 6 20.05 -5.73 -15.44
N PHE A 7 19.48 -4.75 -14.75
CA PHE A 7 20.17 -3.55 -14.32
C PHE A 7 20.18 -3.44 -12.80
N ARG A 8 21.23 -2.82 -12.26
CA ARG A 8 21.28 -2.39 -10.86
C ARG A 8 20.92 -0.91 -10.79
N LEU A 9 19.97 -0.57 -9.93
CA LEU A 9 19.62 0.82 -9.65
C LEU A 9 20.67 1.44 -8.71
N TYR A 10 21.06 2.67 -9.01
CA TYR A 10 21.89 3.52 -8.15
C TYR A 10 21.12 4.82 -7.88
N PRO A 11 20.14 4.80 -6.97
CA PRO A 11 19.30 5.95 -6.72
C PRO A 11 20.11 7.09 -6.08
N THR A 12 19.75 8.33 -6.43
CA THR A 12 20.19 9.51 -5.66
C THR A 12 19.56 9.49 -4.27
N THR A 13 20.07 10.30 -3.35
CA THR A 13 19.50 10.44 -2.00
C THR A 13 17.99 10.73 -2.03
N THR A 14 17.55 11.66 -2.89
CA THR A 14 16.13 11.99 -3.05
C THR A 14 15.32 10.80 -3.56
N GLN A 15 15.82 10.07 -4.55
CA GLN A 15 15.15 8.87 -5.07
C GLN A 15 15.05 7.77 -4.02
N ALA A 16 16.11 7.55 -3.23
CA ALA A 16 16.10 6.57 -2.15
C ALA A 16 15.05 6.91 -1.09
N ILE A 17 14.92 8.18 -0.72
CA ILE A 17 13.88 8.66 0.20
C ILE A 17 12.49 8.36 -0.36
N GLN A 18 12.22 8.74 -1.62
CA GLN A 18 10.93 8.51 -2.27
C GLN A 18 10.60 7.02 -2.38
N LEU A 19 11.56 6.18 -2.75
CA LEU A 19 11.38 4.72 -2.79
C LEU A 19 11.05 4.15 -1.42
N ASN A 20 11.74 4.61 -0.37
CA ASN A 20 11.48 4.18 1.00
C ASN A 20 10.11 4.63 1.50
N GLN A 21 9.69 5.86 1.18
CA GLN A 21 8.33 6.35 1.46
C GLN A 21 7.29 5.48 0.75
N HIS A 22 7.46 5.22 -0.55
CA HIS A 22 6.55 4.37 -1.31
C HIS A 22 6.43 2.96 -0.72
N ILE A 23 7.55 2.26 -0.55
CA ILE A 23 7.58 0.89 -0.03
C ILE A 23 7.05 0.83 1.40
N GLY A 24 7.43 1.80 2.23
CA GLY A 24 6.97 1.93 3.62
C GLY A 24 5.46 2.12 3.72
N SER A 25 4.90 3.03 2.92
CA SER A 25 3.46 3.28 2.83
C SER A 25 2.68 2.06 2.35
N CYS A 26 3.15 1.38 1.30
CA CYS A 26 2.50 0.16 0.83
C CYS A 26 2.50 -0.94 1.91
N ARG A 27 3.63 -1.14 2.60
CA ARG A 27 3.74 -2.13 3.69
C ARG A 27 2.79 -1.79 4.85
N PHE A 28 2.70 -0.51 5.22
CA PHE A 28 1.79 -0.06 6.27
C PHE A 28 0.33 -0.32 5.90
N VAL A 29 -0.10 0.10 4.71
CA VAL A 29 -1.49 -0.09 4.25
C VAL A 29 -1.82 -1.57 4.14
N TYR A 30 -0.89 -2.41 3.67
CA TYR A 30 -1.08 -3.86 3.64
C TYR A 30 -1.34 -4.44 5.03
N ASN A 31 -0.49 -4.10 6.01
CA ASN A 31 -0.63 -4.60 7.38
C ASN A 31 -1.93 -4.11 8.03
N TRP A 32 -2.29 -2.84 7.82
CA TRP A 32 -3.55 -2.30 8.29
C TRP A 32 -4.74 -3.04 7.64
N ALA A 33 -4.72 -3.27 6.34
CA ALA A 33 -5.80 -3.97 5.63
C ALA A 33 -5.91 -5.43 6.07
N LEU A 34 -4.79 -6.11 6.35
CA LEU A 34 -4.78 -7.46 6.90
C LEU A 34 -5.41 -7.49 8.30
N ASP A 35 -5.07 -6.54 9.16
CA ASP A 35 -5.68 -6.38 10.48
C ASP A 35 -7.20 -6.14 10.40
N GLN A 36 -7.66 -5.30 9.45
CA GLN A 36 -9.09 -5.12 9.22
C GLN A 36 -9.77 -6.42 8.79
N LYS A 37 -9.16 -7.20 7.88
CA LYS A 37 -9.70 -8.49 7.45
C LYS A 37 -9.85 -9.48 8.61
N ILE A 38 -8.82 -9.59 9.45
CA ILE A 38 -8.84 -10.46 10.63
C ILE A 38 -9.98 -10.03 11.56
N LYS A 39 -10.06 -8.74 11.91
CA LYS A 39 -11.08 -8.22 12.81
C LYS A 39 -12.49 -8.39 12.27
N THR A 40 -12.72 -8.13 10.98
CA THR A 40 -14.04 -8.34 10.37
C THR A 40 -14.44 -9.80 10.45
N TYR A 41 -13.53 -10.72 10.09
CA TYR A 41 -13.83 -12.14 10.14
C TYR A 41 -14.11 -12.64 11.56
N GLU A 42 -13.36 -12.20 12.55
CA GLU A 42 -13.60 -12.53 13.97
C GLU A 42 -14.97 -12.05 14.47
N GLN A 43 -15.47 -10.92 13.95
CA GLN A 43 -16.72 -10.30 14.40
C GLN A 43 -17.96 -10.82 13.65
N THR A 44 -17.84 -11.06 12.34
CA THR A 44 -19.00 -11.35 11.48
C THR A 44 -18.97 -12.76 10.89
N GLY A 45 -17.81 -13.44 10.91
CA GLY A 45 -17.59 -14.68 10.16
C GLY A 45 -17.41 -14.47 8.65
N GLU A 46 -17.39 -13.22 8.18
CA GLU A 46 -17.29 -12.87 6.77
C GLU A 46 -15.98 -12.12 6.46
N SER A 47 -15.54 -12.19 5.21
CA SER A 47 -14.36 -11.46 4.74
C SER A 47 -14.76 -10.10 4.18
N ILE A 48 -14.03 -9.04 4.55
CA ILE A 48 -14.18 -7.72 3.93
C ILE A 48 -13.52 -7.70 2.55
N SER A 49 -14.25 -7.15 1.57
CA SER A 49 -13.75 -7.05 0.20
C SER A 49 -12.61 -6.03 0.07
N ARG A 50 -11.76 -6.22 -0.94
CA ARG A 50 -10.73 -5.22 -1.30
C ARG A 50 -11.36 -3.85 -1.60
N PHE A 51 -12.49 -3.84 -2.31
CA PHE A 51 -13.16 -2.59 -2.68
C PHE A 51 -13.62 -1.81 -1.44
N ASP A 52 -14.11 -2.52 -0.42
CA ASP A 52 -14.53 -1.89 0.83
C ASP A 52 -13.33 -1.41 1.64
N LEU A 53 -12.23 -2.16 1.69
CA LEU A 53 -10.97 -1.68 2.27
C LEU A 53 -10.45 -0.43 1.56
N ASN A 54 -10.50 -0.38 0.22
CA ASN A 54 -10.08 0.80 -0.54
C ASN A 54 -10.92 2.04 -0.24
N LYS A 55 -12.23 1.89 0.02
CA LYS A 55 -13.11 2.99 0.45
C LYS A 55 -12.72 3.55 1.82
N LEU A 56 -12.05 2.77 2.65
CA LEU A 56 -11.59 3.18 3.98
C LEU A 56 -10.21 3.87 3.95
N ILE A 57 -9.44 3.74 2.86
CA ILE A 57 -8.12 4.38 2.71
C ILE A 57 -8.16 5.91 2.87
N PRO A 58 -9.14 6.67 2.32
CA PRO A 58 -9.23 8.11 2.55
C PRO A 58 -9.29 8.47 4.04
N THR A 59 -10.04 7.71 4.84
CA THR A 59 -10.10 7.88 6.30
C THR A 59 -8.77 7.53 6.96
N LEU A 60 -8.10 6.46 6.51
CA LEU A 60 -6.76 6.11 6.99
C LEU A 60 -5.74 7.21 6.70
N LYS A 61 -5.82 7.85 5.53
CA LYS A 61 -4.95 8.99 5.16
C LYS A 61 -5.19 10.21 6.03
N ALA A 62 -6.44 10.47 6.43
CA ALA A 62 -6.75 11.59 7.30
C ALA A 62 -6.09 11.47 8.69
N SER A 63 -5.87 10.25 9.20
CA SER A 63 -5.12 10.01 10.44
C SER A 63 -3.62 9.77 10.23
N ASN A 64 -3.17 9.66 8.97
CA ASN A 64 -1.79 9.35 8.58
C ASN A 64 -1.41 10.19 7.35
N GLU A 65 -1.23 11.50 7.53
CA GLU A 65 -1.04 12.45 6.43
C GLU A 65 0.13 12.09 5.49
N TRP A 66 1.17 11.44 6.02
CA TRP A 66 2.33 10.96 5.25
C TRP A 66 1.98 9.92 4.17
N LEU A 67 0.83 9.24 4.26
CA LEU A 67 0.30 8.39 3.17
C LEU A 67 -0.19 9.21 1.96
N GLY A 68 -0.34 10.53 2.13
CA GLY A 68 -0.62 11.48 1.05
C GLY A 68 0.61 11.79 0.19
N GLU A 69 1.81 11.50 0.67
CA GLU A 69 3.08 11.81 -0.02
C GLU A 69 3.40 10.85 -1.17
N VAL A 70 2.68 9.73 -1.28
CA VAL A 70 2.90 8.68 -2.28
C VAL A 70 1.70 8.56 -3.21
N ASN A 71 1.94 8.04 -4.41
CA ASN A 71 0.88 7.82 -5.41
C ASN A 71 -0.27 6.96 -4.83
N SER A 72 -1.52 7.43 -4.99
CA SER A 72 -2.69 6.77 -4.41
C SER A 72 -2.94 5.37 -4.96
N GLN A 73 -2.62 5.11 -6.23
CA GLN A 73 -2.77 3.80 -6.86
C GLN A 73 -1.84 2.77 -6.20
N SER A 74 -0.65 3.17 -5.74
CA SER A 74 0.24 2.28 -5.00
C SER A 74 -0.37 1.79 -3.68
N LEU A 75 -1.30 2.55 -3.10
CA LEU A 75 -1.97 2.20 -1.85
C LEU A 75 -3.29 1.45 -2.09
N GLN A 76 -3.86 1.59 -3.28
CA GLN A 76 -5.11 0.96 -3.70
C GLN A 76 -4.73 -0.21 -4.63
N GLY A 77 -4.23 -1.32 -4.08
CA GLY A 77 -3.49 -2.29 -4.91
C GLY A 77 -4.31 -2.88 -6.06
N ASP A 78 -4.11 -2.47 -7.31
CA ASP A 78 -4.92 -2.86 -8.46
C ASP A 78 -4.63 -4.29 -8.93
N ASP A 79 -5.42 -5.25 -8.45
CA ASP A 79 -5.85 -6.49 -9.14
C ASP A 79 -6.80 -7.29 -8.22
#